data_AF-A0A1Y4NXX4-F1
#
_entry.id   AF-A0A1Y4NXX4-F1
#
_cell.length_a   1.000
_cell.length_b   1.000
_cell.length_c   1.000
_cell.angle_alpha   90.00
_cell.angle_beta   90.00
_cell.angle_gamma   90.00
#
_symmetry.space_group_name_H-M   'P 1'
#
loop_
_entity.id
_entity.type
_entity.pdbx_description
1 polymer ?
#
loop_
_entity_poly.entity_id
_entity_poly.type
_entity_poly.pdbx_seq_one_letter_code
_entity_poly.pdbx_strand_id
1 'polypeptide(L)' 'MKVVNERRAFIDNHPEFFHFVLEQFGGEGMPEDTVIELKVTRPGQETVSSEARLVDSDMKLFSGLKDMIG' A
#
# COMPACT_ATOMS: atom_id res chain seq x y z
N MET A 1 -10.93 -0.45 19.55
CA MET A 1 -10.68 0.99 19.74
C MET A 1 -9.21 1.39 19.60
N LYS A 2 -8.21 0.62 20.07
CA LYS A 2 -6.77 0.93 19.85
C LYS A 2 -6.38 1.10 18.37
N VAL A 3 -6.81 0.17 17.52
CA VAL A 3 -6.48 0.15 16.08
C VAL A 3 -6.98 1.41 15.33
N VAL A 4 -8.09 2.01 15.77
CA VAL A 4 -8.65 3.20 15.10
C VAL A 4 -7.83 4.46 15.39
N ASN A 5 -7.30 4.59 16.61
CA ASN A 5 -6.45 5.72 17.00
C ASN A 5 -5.05 5.61 16.37
N GLU A 6 -4.48 4.41 16.35
CA GLU A 6 -3.16 4.15 15.74
C GLU A 6 -3.20 4.35 14.23
N ARG A 7 -4.30 3.95 13.56
CA ARG A 7 -4.53 4.24 12.14
C ARG A 7 -4.55 5.74 11.85
N ARG A 8 -5.26 6.53 12.66
CA ARG A 8 -5.35 7.98 12.48
C ARG A 8 -3.99 8.66 12.65
N ALA A 9 -3.25 8.30 13.69
CA ALA A 9 -1.89 8.81 13.90
C ALA A 9 -0.94 8.45 12.75
N PHE A 10 -1.07 7.27 12.15
CA PHE A 10 -0.28 6.87 10.98
C PHE A 10 -0.59 7.72 9.75
N ILE A 11 -1.89 7.98 9.48
CA ILE A 11 -2.33 8.87 8.39
C ILE A 11 -1.80 10.29 8.63
N ASP A 12 -1.88 10.79 9.86
CA ASP A 12 -1.43 12.14 10.21
C ASP A 12 0.11 12.27 10.11
N ASN A 13 0.87 11.24 10.48
CA ASN A 13 2.34 11.23 10.39
C ASN A 13 2.86 11.06 8.96
N HIS A 14 2.10 10.38 8.08
CA HIS A 14 2.52 10.02 6.73
C HIS A 14 1.41 10.26 5.68
N PRO A 15 0.91 11.50 5.52
CA PRO A 15 -0.22 11.80 4.66
C PRO A 15 0.04 11.47 3.20
N GLU A 16 1.24 11.80 2.69
CA GLU A 16 1.62 11.52 1.29
C GLU A 16 1.73 10.02 1.00
N PHE A 17 2.30 9.25 1.94
CA PHE A 17 2.40 7.79 1.79
C PHE A 17 1.01 7.15 1.75
N PHE A 18 0.12 7.57 2.65
CA PHE A 18 -1.24 7.05 2.69
C PHE A 18 -2.04 7.44 1.45
N HIS A 19 -1.91 8.69 0.96
CA HIS A 19 -2.56 9.14 -0.26
C HIS A 19 -2.08 8.35 -1.48
N PHE A 20 -0.76 8.12 -1.61
CA PHE A 20 -0.20 7.29 -2.67
C PHE A 20 -0.78 5.87 -2.63
N VAL A 21 -0.82 5.23 -1.47
CA VAL A 21 -1.42 3.88 -1.34
C VAL A 21 -2.91 3.91 -1.72
N LEU A 22 -3.67 4.92 -1.28
CA LEU A 22 -5.07 5.07 -1.67
C LEU A 22 -5.29 5.26 -3.17
N GLU A 23 -4.46 6.07 -3.81
CA GLU A 23 -4.57 6.33 -5.25
C GLU A 23 -4.28 5.06 -6.06
N GLN A 24 -3.18 4.37 -5.73
CA GLN A 24 -2.77 3.18 -6.47
C GLN A 24 -3.68 1.97 -6.20
N PHE A 25 -4.10 1.75 -4.96
CA PHE A 25 -4.86 0.55 -4.57
C PHE A 25 -6.37 0.77 -4.42
N GLY A 26 -6.81 2.01 -4.21
CA GLY A 26 -8.23 2.38 -4.03
C GLY A 26 -8.87 3.09 -5.22
N GLY A 27 -8.09 3.54 -6.21
CA GLY A 27 -8.55 4.24 -7.41
C GLY A 27 -9.27 3.35 -8.45
N GLU A 28 -8.99 3.58 -9.74
CA GLU A 28 -9.51 2.78 -10.87
C GLU A 28 -8.91 1.36 -10.93
N GLY A 29 -7.97 1.04 -10.03
CA GLY A 29 -7.22 -0.22 -10.02
C GLY A 29 -5.93 -0.11 -10.84
N MET A 30 -4.92 -0.89 -10.49
CA MET A 30 -3.69 -0.99 -11.27
C MET A 30 -3.91 -1.97 -12.44
N PRO A 31 -3.43 -1.67 -13.66
CA PRO A 31 -3.56 -2.59 -14.78
C PRO A 31 -2.74 -3.87 -14.55
N GLU A 32 -3.09 -4.96 -15.23
CA GLU A 32 -2.24 -6.14 -15.35
C GLU A 32 -0.83 -5.74 -15.83
N ASP A 33 0.19 -6.53 -15.47
CA ASP A 33 1.60 -6.24 -15.77
C ASP A 33 2.21 -5.03 -15.05
N THR A 34 1.45 -4.33 -14.19
CA THR A 34 2.02 -3.32 -13.31
C THR A 34 3.08 -3.93 -12.41
N VAL A 35 4.21 -3.25 -12.27
CA VAL A 35 5.31 -3.66 -11.39
C VAL A 35 5.29 -2.79 -10.14
N ILE A 36 5.18 -3.44 -8.98
CA ILE A 36 5.25 -2.82 -7.66
C ILE A 36 6.62 -3.15 -7.06
N GLU A 37 7.36 -2.13 -6.64
CA GLU A 37 8.60 -2.30 -5.88
C GLU A 37 8.41 -1.76 -4.45
N LEU A 38 8.66 -2.59 -3.45
CA LEU A 38 8.66 -2.20 -2.04
C LEU A 38 10.10 -2.14 -1.52
N LYS A 39 10.52 -0.97 -1.04
CA LYS A 39 11.81 -0.78 -0.38
C LYS A 39 11.62 -0.56 1.10
N VAL A 40 12.38 -1.30 1.91
CA VAL A 40 12.38 -1.15 3.37
C VAL A 40 13.80 -0.88 3.83
N THR A 41 14.00 0.29 4.43
CA THR A 41 15.25 0.67 5.07
C THR A 41 15.05 0.64 6.58
N ARG A 42 15.75 -0.25 7.27
CA ARG A 42 15.74 -0.28 8.73
C ARG A 42 16.89 0.58 9.27
N PRO A 43 16.72 1.24 10.42
CA PRO A 43 17.79 2.02 11.03
C PRO A 43 19.05 1.17 11.21
N GLY A 44 20.18 1.65 10.67
CA GLY A 44 21.48 0.97 10.77
C GLY A 44 21.63 -0.31 9.94
N GLN A 45 20.68 -0.62 9.04
CA GLN A 45 20.77 -1.75 8.11
C GLN A 45 20.71 -1.26 6.66
N GLU A 46 21.13 -2.13 5.75
CA GLU A 46 20.98 -1.89 4.32
C GLU A 46 19.51 -1.93 3.91
N THR A 47 19.18 -1.16 2.88
CA THR A 47 17.85 -1.17 2.26
C THR A 47 17.64 -2.50 1.55
N VAL A 48 16.53 -3.16 1.85
CA VAL A 48 16.09 -4.33 1.10
C VAL A 48 14.95 -3.94 0.17
N SER A 49 14.90 -4.52 -1.03
CA SER A 49 13.82 -4.32 -1.99
C SER A 49 13.16 -5.64 -2.38
N SER A 50 11.89 -5.57 -2.74
CA SER A 50 11.13 -6.67 -3.33
C SER A 50 10.31 -6.12 -4.48
N GLU A 51 10.32 -6.83 -5.61
CA GLU A 51 9.54 -6.50 -6.80
C GLU A 51 8.42 -7.55 -6.98
N ALA A 52 7.23 -7.11 -7.34
CA ALA A 52 6.11 -7.95 -7.70
C ALA A 52 5.44 -7.42 -8.96
N ARG A 53 5.22 -8.30 -9.94
CA ARG A 53 4.41 -8.02 -11.13
C ARG A 53 2.99 -8.49 -10.87
N LEU A 54 2.03 -7.60 -11.05
CA LEU A 54 0.62 -7.90 -10.81
C LEU A 54 0.08 -8.85 -11.88
N VAL A 55 -0.64 -9.86 -11.41
CA VAL A 55 -1.42 -10.78 -12.25
C VAL A 55 -2.91 -10.66 -11.92
N ASP A 56 -3.76 -11.18 -12.81
CA ASP A 56 -5.23 -11.12 -12.67
C ASP A 56 -5.78 -11.55 -11.30
N SER A 57 -5.13 -12.52 -10.62
CA SER A 57 -5.55 -12.96 -9.29
C SER A 57 -5.35 -11.89 -8.20
N ASP A 58 -4.39 -10.98 -8.38
CA ASP A 58 -4.07 -9.92 -7.42
C ASP A 58 -5.09 -8.77 -7.47
N MET A 59 -5.77 -8.59 -8.60
CA MET A 59 -6.81 -7.58 -8.76
C MET A 59 -7.95 -7.74 -7.74
N LYS A 60 -8.29 -9.00 -7.42
CA LYS A 60 -9.29 -9.33 -6.39
C LYS A 60 -8.82 -8.96 -4.98
N LEU A 61 -7.51 -9.01 -4.73
CA LEU A 61 -6.94 -8.62 -3.45
C LEU A 61 -7.02 -7.09 -3.27
N PHE A 62 -6.74 -6.33 -4.33
CA PHE A 62 -6.79 -4.86 -4.28
C PHE A 62 -8.21 -4.32 -4.16
N SER A 63 -9.19 -4.95 -4.81
CA SER A 63 -10.59 -4.59 -4.59
C SER A 63 -11.02 -4.78 -3.14
N GLY A 64 -10.57 -5.85 -2.48
CA GLY A 64 -10.86 -6.07 -1.05
C GLY A 64 -10.15 -5.08 -0.11
N LEU A 65 -8.95 -4.63 -0.48
CA LEU A 65 -8.23 -3.58 0.25
C LEU A 65 -8.95 -2.23 0.17
N LYS A 66 -9.51 -1.88 -1.00
CA LYS A 66 -10.31 -0.65 -1.17
C LYS A 66 -11.46 -0.57 -0.16
N ASP A 67 -12.17 -1.68 0.08
CA ASP A 67 -13.29 -1.74 1.02
C ASP A 67 -12.86 -1.66 2.51
N MET A 68 -11.59 -1.95 2.82
CA MET A 68 -11.05 -1.86 4.17
C MET A 68 -10.42 -0.50 4.49
N ILE A 69 -9.96 0.20 3.46
CA ILE A 69 -9.28 1.50 3.59
C ILE A 69 -10.28 2.66 3.40
N GLY A 70 -11.33 2.46 2.59
CA GLY A 70 -12.49 3.36 2.49
C GLY A 70 -13.40 3.31 3.72
#